data_AF-K1L1V6-F1
#
_entry.id   AF-K1L1V6-F1
#
_cell.length_a   1.000
_cell.length_b   1.000
_cell.length_c   1.000
_cell.angle_alpha   90.00
_cell.angle_beta   90.00
_cell.angle_gamma   90.00
#
_symmetry.space_group_name_H-M   'P 1'
#
loop_
_entity.id
_entity.type
_entity.pdbx_description
1 polymer ?
#
loop_
_entity_poly.entity_id
_entity_poly.type
_entity_poly.pdbx_seq_one_letter_code
_entity_poly.pdbx_strand_id
1 'polypeptide(L)'
;MVSDIASSRIFYQVQNNVLSTTDARFLSDFEQEGLEVKEEVIQSTTLTEILDRYHAPQDFDLLTVDAEEHDLEVLKGLDWKRYRPRLVVVEDETFDFQNGATNPLVFFMHQNGYSLNGFVLKNLYFLNGDSC
;
A
#
# COMPACT_ATOMS: atom_id res chain seq x y z
N MET A 1 -5.35 5.54 8.55
CA MET A 1 -4.38 5.81 7.47
C MET A 1 -3.06 5.13 7.83
N VAL A 2 -2.50 4.36 6.90
CA VAL A 2 -1.20 3.69 7.04
C VAL A 2 -0.25 4.31 6.02
N SER A 3 1.00 4.54 6.38
CA SER A 3 1.99 5.20 5.50
C SER A 3 3.42 4.80 5.90
N ASP A 4 4.41 5.44 5.28
CA ASP A 4 5.83 5.22 5.54
C ASP A 4 6.31 5.86 6.85
N ILE A 5 5.61 6.89 7.32
CA ILE A 5 5.91 7.64 8.54
C ILE A 5 4.64 8.01 9.31
N ALA A 6 4.76 8.09 10.64
CA ALA A 6 3.73 8.66 11.50
C ALA A 6 3.73 10.21 11.39
N SER A 7 2.68 10.78 10.82
CA SER A 7 2.50 12.23 10.65
C SER A 7 1.03 12.60 10.50
N SER A 8 0.68 13.85 10.81
CA SER A 8 -0.65 14.39 10.48
C SER A 8 -0.79 14.53 8.97
N ARG A 9 -1.83 13.95 8.37
CA ARG A 9 -2.20 14.22 6.97
C ARG A 9 -3.69 14.50 6.83
N ILE A 10 -4.04 15.20 5.75
CA ILE A 10 -5.43 15.43 5.38
C ILE A 10 -5.91 14.20 4.61
N PHE A 11 -7.09 13.72 4.99
CA PHE A 11 -7.79 12.63 4.36
C PHE A 11 -9.12 13.15 3.84
N TYR A 12 -9.39 12.89 2.56
CA TYR A 12 -10.58 13.29 1.85
C TYR A 12 -11.46 12.07 1.64
N GLN A 13 -12.59 12.01 2.32
CA GLN A 13 -13.54 10.90 2.21
C GLN A 13 -14.76 11.33 1.41
N VAL A 14 -15.07 10.62 0.33
CA VAL A 14 -16.28 10.86 -0.45
C VAL A 14 -17.47 10.19 0.26
N GLN A 15 -18.61 10.87 0.34
CA GLN A 15 -19.79 10.36 1.08
C GLN A 15 -20.38 9.05 0.53
N ASN A 16 -20.01 8.64 -0.69
CA ASN A 16 -20.41 7.34 -1.23
C ASN A 16 -19.75 6.16 -0.49
N ASN A 17 -18.77 6.40 0.39
CA ASN A 17 -17.97 5.42 1.12
C ASN A 17 -17.18 4.44 0.24
N VAL A 18 -17.05 4.73 -1.05
CA VAL A 18 -16.30 3.94 -2.01
C VAL A 18 -14.98 4.61 -2.34
N LEU A 19 -14.96 5.93 -2.41
CA LEU A 19 -13.78 6.69 -2.81
C LEU A 19 -13.20 7.47 -1.64
N SER A 20 -11.88 7.46 -1.55
CA SER A 20 -11.14 8.33 -0.66
C SER A 20 -9.75 8.63 -1.21
N THR A 21 -9.13 9.71 -0.76
CA THR A 21 -7.77 10.04 -1.16
C THR A 21 -7.09 10.90 -0.11
N THR A 22 -5.76 10.91 -0.11
CA THR A 22 -4.96 11.92 0.60
C THR A 22 -4.46 13.03 -0.32
N ASP A 23 -4.81 12.98 -1.61
CA ASP A 23 -4.34 13.92 -2.60
C ASP A 23 -5.44 14.92 -3.00
N ALA A 24 -5.21 16.19 -2.65
CA ALA A 24 -6.14 17.28 -2.91
C ALA A 24 -6.40 17.52 -4.42
N ARG A 25 -5.57 16.97 -5.32
CA ARG A 25 -5.75 17.14 -6.77
C ARG A 25 -7.03 16.50 -7.31
N PHE A 26 -7.56 15.46 -6.66
CA PHE A 26 -8.78 14.78 -7.10
C PHE A 26 -10.07 15.47 -6.61
N LEU A 27 -9.97 16.49 -5.75
CA LEU A 27 -11.15 17.18 -5.21
C LEU A 27 -11.97 17.85 -6.31
N SER A 28 -11.32 18.42 -7.33
CA SER A 28 -12.04 19.04 -8.45
C SER A 28 -12.87 18.05 -9.25
N ASP A 29 -12.41 16.81 -9.34
CA ASP A 29 -13.10 15.77 -10.09
C ASP A 29 -14.33 15.30 -9.29
N PHE A 30 -14.18 15.12 -7.98
CA PHE A 30 -15.30 14.82 -7.08
C PHE A 30 -16.37 15.93 -7.10
N GLU A 31 -15.95 17.20 -7.04
CA GLU A 31 -16.88 18.34 -7.13
C GLU A 31 -17.63 18.38 -8.46
N GLN A 32 -16.96 18.11 -9.59
CA GLN A 32 -17.59 18.07 -10.92
C GLN A 32 -18.61 16.95 -11.04
N GLU A 33 -18.37 15.81 -10.38
CA GLU A 33 -19.29 14.68 -10.31
C GLU A 33 -20.43 14.91 -9.29
N GLY A 34 -20.46 16.04 -8.59
CA GLY A 34 -21.45 16.35 -7.56
C GLY A 34 -21.30 15.51 -6.30
N LEU A 35 -20.11 14.97 -6.06
CA LEU A 35 -19.80 14.14 -4.91
C LEU A 35 -19.38 15.03 -3.72
N GLU A 36 -20.06 14.86 -2.59
CA GLU A 36 -19.69 15.56 -1.35
C GLU A 36 -18.47 14.91 -0.70
N VAL A 37 -17.48 15.74 -0.37
CA VAL A 37 -16.22 15.33 0.28
C VAL A 37 -16.17 15.83 1.71
N LYS A 38 -15.79 14.96 2.64
CA LYS A 38 -15.47 15.31 4.02
C LYS A 38 -13.96 15.32 4.19
N GLU A 39 -13.42 16.44 4.67
CA GLU A 39 -12.01 16.56 5.05
C GLU A 39 -11.81 16.19 6.52
N GLU A 40 -10.77 15.40 6.81
CA GLU A 40 -10.39 15.03 8.16
C GLU A 40 -8.87 15.01 8.32
N VAL A 41 -8.36 15.55 9.43
CA VAL A 41 -6.94 15.42 9.77
C VAL A 41 -6.74 14.13 10.55
N ILE A 42 -6.04 13.18 9.93
CA ILE A 42 -5.78 11.85 10.50
C ILE A 42 -4.29 11.70 10.81
N GLN A 43 -3.96 11.09 11.95
CA GLN A 43 -2.60 10.64 12.23
C GLN A 43 -2.31 9.37 11.44
N SER A 44 -1.28 9.37 10.58
CA SER A 44 -0.77 8.12 10.02
C SER A 44 0.00 7.33 11.06
N THR A 45 0.09 6.03 10.80
CA THR A 45 0.95 5.06 11.51
C THR A 45 1.64 4.21 10.45
N THR A 46 2.68 3.46 10.83
CA THR A 46 3.35 2.55 9.90
C THR A 46 2.78 1.13 10.02
N LEU A 47 2.99 0.31 8.99
CA LEU A 47 2.60 -1.10 9.06
C LEU A 47 3.32 -1.84 10.20
N THR A 48 4.60 -1.50 10.45
CA THR A 48 5.37 -2.02 11.58
C THR A 48 4.70 -1.72 12.93
N GLU A 49 4.28 -0.48 13.15
CA GLU A 49 3.61 -0.08 14.41
C GLU A 49 2.28 -0.82 14.61
N ILE A 50 1.54 -1.08 13.54
CA ILE A 50 0.31 -1.87 13.60
C ILE A 50 0.62 -3.31 13.99
N LEU A 51 1.55 -3.95 13.29
CA LEU A 51 1.93 -5.34 13.55
C LEU A 51 2.52 -5.51 14.97
N ASP A 52 3.28 -4.53 15.45
CA ASP A 52 3.82 -4.48 16.80
C ASP A 52 2.71 -4.40 17.85
N ARG A 53 1.79 -3.45 17.68
CA ARG A 53 0.69 -3.21 18.62
C ARG A 53 -0.16 -4.46 18.83
N TYR A 54 -0.38 -5.22 17.77
CA TYR A 54 -1.20 -6.43 17.80
C TYR A 54 -0.41 -7.72 17.97
N HIS A 55 0.90 -7.65 18.22
CA HIS A 55 1.77 -8.81 18.43
C HIS A 55 1.68 -9.81 17.29
N ALA A 56 1.63 -9.32 16.05
CA ALA A 56 1.60 -10.19 14.88
C ALA A 56 2.87 -11.07 14.85
N PRO A 57 2.76 -12.33 14.39
CA PRO A 57 3.94 -13.15 14.14
C PRO A 57 4.86 -12.47 13.14
N GLN A 58 6.16 -12.68 13.30
CA GLN A 58 7.19 -12.16 12.38
C GLN A 58 7.09 -12.84 11.01
N ASP A 59 6.84 -14.14 11.01
CA ASP A 59 6.65 -14.96 9.82
C ASP A 59 5.17 -15.33 9.71
N PHE A 60 4.48 -14.79 8.70
CA PHE A 60 3.08 -15.12 8.40
C PHE A 60 2.91 -15.39 6.92
N ASP A 61 1.81 -16.03 6.54
CA ASP A 61 1.67 -16.53 5.17
C ASP A 61 1.37 -15.45 4.15
N LEU A 62 0.54 -14.46 4.50
CA LEU A 62 -0.03 -13.53 3.53
C LEU A 62 -0.12 -12.11 4.09
N LEU A 63 0.44 -11.16 3.37
CA LEU A 63 0.16 -9.73 3.49
C LEU A 63 -0.55 -9.26 2.22
N THR A 64 -1.73 -8.66 2.36
CA THR A 64 -2.39 -7.94 1.27
C THR A 64 -2.40 -6.45 1.58
N VAL A 65 -1.95 -5.63 0.64
CA VAL A 65 -2.02 -4.17 0.71
C VAL A 65 -2.88 -3.70 -0.46
N ASP A 66 -3.80 -2.81 -0.14
CA ASP A 66 -4.68 -2.09 -1.05
C ASP A 66 -5.04 -0.79 -0.32
N ALA A 67 -4.36 0.29 -0.69
CA ALA A 67 -4.38 1.56 0.02
C ALA A 67 -4.59 2.73 -0.95
N GLU A 68 -5.44 2.57 -1.97
CA GLU A 68 -5.85 3.64 -2.90
C GLU A 68 -4.62 4.39 -3.46
N GLU A 69 -3.79 3.67 -4.22
CA GLU A 69 -2.54 4.14 -4.83
C GLU A 69 -1.36 4.42 -3.87
N HIS A 70 -1.51 4.22 -2.56
CA HIS A 70 -0.47 4.47 -1.54
C HIS A 70 0.24 3.20 -1.04
N ASP A 71 0.08 2.09 -1.76
CA ASP A 71 0.61 0.77 -1.40
C ASP A 71 2.12 0.80 -1.17
N LEU A 72 2.87 1.49 -2.04
CA LEU A 72 4.32 1.60 -1.91
C LEU A 72 4.72 2.32 -0.61
N GLU A 73 4.02 3.37 -0.21
CA GLU A 73 4.24 4.08 1.05
C GLU A 73 3.93 3.18 2.25
N VAL A 74 2.85 2.41 2.19
CA VAL A 74 2.52 1.41 3.22
C VAL A 74 3.64 0.38 3.35
N LEU A 75 4.15 -0.15 2.23
CA LEU A 75 5.24 -1.12 2.19
C LEU A 75 6.56 -0.54 2.73
N LYS A 76 6.87 0.74 2.45
CA LYS A 76 8.03 1.44 3.02
C LYS A 76 7.96 1.56 4.54
N GLY A 77 6.76 1.56 5.12
CA GLY A 77 6.53 1.57 6.56
C GLY A 77 6.73 0.21 7.26
N LEU A 78 7.05 -0.86 6.54
CA LEU A 78 7.31 -2.18 7.10
C LEU A 78 8.81 -2.40 7.37
N ASP A 79 9.15 -2.89 8.57
CA ASP A 79 10.47 -3.42 8.88
C ASP A 79 10.64 -4.82 8.27
N TRP A 80 11.08 -4.84 7.02
CA TRP A 80 11.31 -6.06 6.23
C TRP A 80 12.40 -6.99 6.76
N LYS A 81 13.18 -6.58 7.76
CA LYS A 81 14.12 -7.48 8.47
C LYS A 81 13.43 -8.22 9.60
N ARG A 82 12.34 -7.67 10.13
CA ARG A 82 11.60 -8.20 11.28
C ARG A 82 10.35 -8.95 10.87
N TYR A 83 9.62 -8.46 9.87
CA TYR A 83 8.41 -9.08 9.37
C TYR A 83 8.66 -9.62 7.96
N ARG A 84 8.48 -10.93 7.79
CA ARG A 84 8.78 -11.67 6.56
C ARG A 84 7.55 -12.47 6.10
N PRO A 85 6.46 -11.80 5.66
CA PRO A 85 5.34 -12.50 5.06
C PRO A 85 5.81 -13.40 3.90
N ARG A 86 5.25 -14.60 3.76
CA ARG A 86 5.64 -15.54 2.69
C ARG A 86 5.18 -15.05 1.32
N LEU A 87 3.95 -14.55 1.23
CA LEU A 87 3.36 -13.93 0.04
C LEU A 87 2.91 -12.50 0.38
N VAL A 88 3.28 -11.55 -0.47
CA VAL A 88 2.79 -10.18 -0.44
C VAL A 88 2.00 -9.92 -1.71
N VAL A 89 0.77 -9.44 -1.57
CA VAL A 89 -0.09 -8.98 -2.67
C VAL A 89 -0.30 -7.49 -2.52
N VAL A 90 0.00 -6.72 -3.56
CA VAL A 90 -0.15 -5.26 -3.55
C VAL A 90 -0.81 -4.80 -4.84
N GLU A 91 -1.59 -3.74 -4.76
CA GLU A 91 -2.19 -3.11 -5.92
C GLU A 91 -1.25 -2.03 -6.49
N ASP A 92 -1.13 -1.99 -7.82
CA ASP A 92 -0.44 -0.90 -8.52
C ASP A 92 -1.11 -0.58 -9.84
N GLU A 93 -1.82 0.55 -9.87
CA GLU A 93 -2.49 1.06 -11.06
C GLU A 93 -1.54 1.42 -12.20
N THR A 94 -0.27 1.68 -11.89
CA THR A 94 0.77 2.05 -12.86
C THR A 94 1.57 0.86 -13.38
N PHE A 95 1.27 -0.35 -12.91
CA PHE A 95 2.01 -1.54 -13.33
C PHE A 95 1.81 -1.85 -14.83
N ASP A 96 2.93 -1.88 -15.54
CA ASP A 96 3.04 -2.37 -16.92
C ASP A 96 3.97 -3.59 -16.93
N PHE A 97 3.41 -4.75 -17.24
CA PHE A 97 4.16 -6.01 -17.29
C PHE A 97 5.33 -5.99 -18.28
N GLN A 98 5.25 -5.18 -19.35
CA GLN A 98 6.33 -5.08 -20.34
C GLN A 98 7.54 -4.34 -19.77
N ASN A 99 7.31 -3.44 -18.80
CA ASN A 99 8.31 -2.58 -18.20
C ASN A 99 8.45 -2.79 -16.69
N GLY A 100 7.96 -3.92 -16.16
CA GLY A 100 7.83 -4.16 -14.71
C GLY A 100 9.13 -4.01 -13.92
N ALA A 101 10.29 -4.26 -14.52
CA ALA A 101 11.59 -4.05 -13.88
C ALA A 101 11.89 -2.58 -13.52
N THR A 102 11.24 -1.62 -14.20
CA THR A 102 11.38 -0.18 -13.93
C THR A 102 10.32 0.35 -12.97
N ASN A 103 9.32 -0.46 -12.63
CA ASN A 103 8.28 -0.06 -11.71
C ASN A 103 8.87 0.11 -10.28
N PRO A 104 8.65 1.27 -9.62
CA PRO A 104 9.23 1.55 -8.31
C PRO A 104 8.83 0.55 -7.21
N LEU A 105 7.59 0.06 -7.25
CA LEU A 105 7.09 -0.92 -6.30
C LEU A 105 7.78 -2.28 -6.51
N VAL A 106 7.87 -2.74 -7.75
CA VAL A 106 8.58 -3.99 -8.10
C VAL A 106 10.05 -3.90 -7.70
N PHE A 107 10.70 -2.77 -7.98
CA PHE A 107 12.09 -2.52 -7.57
C PHE A 107 12.25 -2.57 -6.04
N PHE A 108 11.36 -1.89 -5.30
CA PHE A 108 11.38 -1.88 -3.84
C PHE A 108 11.21 -3.30 -3.26
N MET A 109 10.28 -4.09 -3.79
CA MET A 109 10.08 -5.47 -3.34
C MET A 109 11.30 -6.34 -3.61
N HIS A 110 11.94 -6.19 -4.76
CA HIS A 110 13.21 -6.87 -5.07
C HIS A 110 14.34 -6.51 -4.11
N GLN A 111 14.47 -5.23 -3.73
CA GLN A 111 15.46 -4.81 -2.74
C GLN A 111 15.24 -5.44 -1.35
N ASN A 112 13.99 -5.79 -1.02
CA ASN A 112 13.61 -6.45 0.23
C ASN A 112 13.59 -7.98 0.13
N GLY A 113 14.16 -8.56 -0.93
CA GLY A 113 14.32 -10.02 -1.09
C GLY A 113 13.05 -10.73 -1.53
N TYR A 114 12.10 -10.02 -2.13
CA TYR A 114 10.91 -10.60 -2.73
C TYR A 114 11.03 -10.64 -4.26
N SER A 115 10.36 -11.60 -4.90
CA SER A 115 10.29 -11.71 -6.35
C SER A 115 8.86 -11.69 -6.84
N LEU A 116 8.59 -10.89 -7.88
CA LEU A 116 7.30 -10.91 -8.57
C LEU A 116 7.09 -12.29 -9.20
N ASN A 117 6.11 -13.03 -8.69
CA ASN A 117 5.78 -14.39 -9.14
C ASN A 117 4.61 -14.41 -10.13
N GLY A 118 3.77 -13.38 -10.13
CA GLY A 118 2.66 -13.23 -11.06
C GLY A 118 1.86 -11.97 -10.78
N PHE A 119 0.86 -11.71 -11.61
CA PHE A 119 -0.11 -10.64 -11.43
C PHE A 119 -1.48 -11.04 -11.97
N VAL A 120 -2.52 -10.46 -11.39
CA VAL A 120 -3.90 -10.54 -11.88
C VAL A 120 -4.47 -9.13 -11.88
N LEU A 121 -4.82 -8.62 -13.06
CA LEU A 121 -5.20 -7.22 -13.23
C LEU A 121 -4.12 -6.29 -12.62
N LYS A 122 -4.46 -5.55 -11.57
CA LYS A 122 -3.56 -4.62 -10.87
C LYS A 122 -2.92 -5.19 -9.61
N ASN A 123 -3.25 -6.43 -9.26
CA ASN A 123 -2.71 -7.11 -8.10
C ASN A 123 -1.42 -7.84 -8.46
N LEU A 124 -0.32 -7.47 -7.81
CA LEU A 124 1.01 -8.03 -7.99
C LEU A 124 1.35 -8.99 -6.85
N TYR A 125 1.81 -10.20 -7.18
CA TYR A 125 2.07 -11.28 -6.23
C TYR A 125 3.56 -11.46 -6.05
N PHE A 126 4.07 -11.19 -4.86
CA PHE A 126 5.48 -11.25 -4.51
C PHE A 126 5.75 -12.37 -3.52
N LEU A 127 6.59 -13.33 -3.89
CA LEU A 127 7.04 -14.40 -2.99
C LEU A 127 8.36 -14.03 -2.33
N ASN A 128 8.47 -14.33 -1.04
CA ASN A 128 9.71 -14.22 -0.29
C ASN A 128 10.76 -15.20 -0.85
N GLY A 129 11.95 -14.69 -1.23
CA GLY A 129 13.04 -15.50 -1.78
C GLY A 129 13.62 -16.55 -0.82
N ASP A 130 13.39 -16.41 0.49
CA ASP A 130 13.82 -17.37 1.51
C ASP A 130 12.88 -18.58 1.63
N SER A 131 11.73 -18.57 0.94
CA SER A 131 10.65 -19.55 1.10
C SER A 131 10.79 -20.81 0.24
N CYS A 132 12.03 -21.23 -0.08
CA CYS A 132 12.31 -22.49 -0.80
C CYS A 132 12.37 -23.70 0.14
#